data_AF-A0A8T9Q4W9-F1
#
_entry.id   AF-A0A8T9Q4W9-F1
#
_cell.length_a   1.000
_cell.length_b   1.000
_cell.length_c   1.000
_cell.angle_alpha   90.00
_cell.angle_beta   90.00
_cell.angle_gamma   90.00
#
_symmetry.space_group_name_H-M   'P 1'
#
loop_
_entity.id
_entity.type
_entity.pdbx_description
1 polymer ?
#
loop_
_entity_poly.entity_id
_entity_poly.type
_entity_poly.pdbx_seq_one_letter_code
_entity_poly.pdbx_strand_id
1 'polypeptide(L)' 'MVFNLFAIEGYGHKEIGELMGISEGTSKSQYARARAILKTKLERLDAHRSNGTYRK' A
#
# COMPACT_ATOMS: atom_id res chain seq x y z
N MET A 1 6.03 -6.77 0.35
CA MET A 1 6.54 -7.17 -0.97
C MET A 1 5.51 -6.95 -2.07
N VAL A 2 4.33 -7.58 -2.00
CA VAL A 2 3.27 -7.47 -3.02
C VAL A 2 2.90 -6.04 -3.41
N PHE A 3 2.84 -5.11 -2.45
CA PHE A 3 2.55 -3.69 -2.76
C PHE A 3 3.57 -3.07 -3.73
N ASN A 4 4.87 -3.26 -3.51
CA ASN A 4 5.90 -2.68 -4.38
C ASN A 4 5.87 -3.34 -5.77
N LEU A 5 5.80 -4.67 -5.81
CA LEU A 5 5.75 -5.43 -7.06
C LEU A 5 4.56 -5.01 -7.93
N PHE A 6 3.40 -4.76 -7.33
CA PHE A 6 2.23 -4.31 -8.08
C PHE A 6 2.26 -2.81 -8.41
N ALA A 7 2.45 -1.95 -7.40
CA ALA A 7 2.26 -0.50 -7.55
C ALA A 7 3.46 0.23 -8.16
N ILE A 8 4.67 -0.33 -8.05
CA ILE A 8 5.91 0.30 -8.52
C ILE A 8 6.45 -0.44 -9.74
N GLU A 9 6.56 -1.77 -9.64
CA GLU A 9 7.16 -2.60 -10.70
C GLU A 9 6.14 -3.04 -11.78
N GLY A 10 4.83 -2.88 -11.53
CA GLY A 10 3.78 -3.13 -12.52
C GLY A 10 3.39 -4.60 -12.74
N TYR A 11 3.85 -5.52 -11.90
CA TYR A 11 3.48 -6.94 -12.02
C TYR A 11 1.99 -7.17 -11.73
N GLY A 12 1.37 -8.10 -12.47
CA GLY A 12 0.03 -8.58 -12.21
C GLY A 12 -0.04 -9.51 -10.98
N HIS A 13 -1.21 -9.60 -10.35
CA HIS A 13 -1.39 -10.46 -9.17
C HIS A 13 -1.12 -11.95 -9.43
N LYS A 14 -1.36 -12.41 -10.66
CA LYS A 14 -1.06 -13.78 -11.08
C LYS A 14 0.45 -14.02 -11.09
N GLU A 15 1.21 -13.14 -11.73
CA GLU A 15 2.68 -13.21 -11.81
C GLU A 15 3.33 -13.10 -10.43
N ILE A 16 2.82 -12.21 -9.57
CA ILE A 16 3.27 -12.10 -8.17
C ILE A 16 2.98 -13.40 -7.40
N GLY A 17 1.83 -14.03 -7.65
CA GLY A 17 1.48 -15.31 -7.05
C GLY A 17 2.45 -16.42 -7.42
N GLU A 18 2.76 -16.53 -8.72
CA GLU A 18 3.75 -17.48 -9.25
C GLU A 18 5.15 -17.21 -8.69
N LEU A 19 5.60 -15.94 -8.68
CA LEU A 19 6.91 -15.53 -8.19
C LEU A 19 7.12 -15.81 -6.69
N MET A 20 6.06 -15.62 -5.88
CA MET A 20 6.15 -15.73 -4.42
C MET A 20 5.60 -17.07 -3.88
N GLY A 21 5.08 -17.96 -4.73
CA GLY A 21 4.44 -19.19 -4.30
C GLY A 21 3.15 -18.98 -3.48
N ILE A 22 2.41 -17.90 -3.76
CA ILE A 22 1.14 -17.58 -3.08
C ILE A 22 -0.01 -17.58 -4.09
N SER A 23 -1.25 -17.72 -3.61
CA SER A 23 -2.41 -17.60 -4.50
C SER A 23 -2.57 -16.16 -5.01
N GLU A 24 -3.15 -16.00 -6.21
CA GLU A 24 -3.54 -14.70 -6.74
C GLU A 24 -4.45 -13.93 -5.77
N GLY A 25 -5.38 -14.63 -5.11
CA GLY A 25 -6.25 -14.06 -4.08
C GLY A 25 -5.49 -13.56 -2.84
N THR A 26 -4.42 -14.26 -2.45
CA THR A 26 -3.50 -13.82 -1.40
C THR A 26 -2.78 -12.54 -1.83
N SER A 27 -2.29 -12.47 -3.07
CA SER A 27 -1.68 -11.25 -3.62
C SER A 27 -2.65 -10.07 -3.60
N LYS A 28 -3.88 -10.25 -4.11
CA LYS A 28 -4.93 -9.21 -4.09
C LYS A 28 -5.24 -8.70 -2.68
N SER A 29 -5.44 -9.61 -1.72
CA SER A 29 -5.77 -9.26 -0.34
C SER A 29 -4.60 -8.59 0.41
N GLN A 30 -3.36 -9.01 0.15
CA GLN A 30 -2.17 -8.34 0.69
C GLN A 30 -2.01 -6.92 0.13
N TYR A 31 -2.21 -6.74 -1.19
CA TYR A 31 -2.19 -5.43 -1.82
C TYR A 31 -3.23 -4.48 -1.23
N ALA A 32 -4.49 -4.93 -1.13
CA ALA A 32 -5.59 -4.14 -0.56
C ALA A 32 -5.29 -3.72 0.89
N ARG A 33 -4.78 -4.64 1.71
CA ARG A 33 -4.42 -4.35 3.11
C ARG A 33 -3.28 -3.34 3.20
N ALA A 34 -2.23 -3.50 2.40
CA ALA A 34 -1.11 -2.57 2.36
C ALA A 34 -1.54 -1.16 1.92
N ARG A 35 -2.39 -1.07 0.89
CA ARG A 35 -2.97 0.19 0.41
C ARG A 35 -3.81 0.88 1.49
N ALA A 36 -4.64 0.13 2.23
CA ALA A 36 -5.44 0.68 3.32
C ALA A 36 -4.56 1.25 4.45
N ILE A 37 -3.53 0.52 4.87
CA ILE A 37 -2.58 0.98 5.88
C ILE A 37 -1.87 2.27 5.43
N LEU A 38 -1.43 2.33 4.17
CA LEU A 38 -0.76 3.51 3.64
C LEU A 38 -1.70 4.72 3.60
N LYS A 39 -2.94 4.53 3.14
CA LYS A 39 -3.97 5.57 3.15
C LYS A 39 -4.20 6.12 4.55
N THR A 40 -4.39 5.25 5.55
CA THR A 40 -4.59 5.69 6.94
C THR A 40 -3.38 6.43 7.51
N LYS A 41 -2.16 6.05 7.13
CA LYS A 41 -0.95 6.78 7.54
C LYS A 41 -0.89 8.18 6.93
N LEU A 42 -1.24 8.32 5.65
CA LEU A 42 -1.31 9.63 4.97
C LEU A 42 -2.35 10.53 5.63
N GLU A 43 -3.56 10.02 5.87
CA GLU A 43 -4.64 10.78 6.54
C GLU A 43 -4.21 11.29 7.92
N ARG A 44 -3.47 10.49 8.69
CA ARG A 44 -2.91 10.91 9.98
C ARG A 44 -1.84 11.99 9.83
N LEU A 45 -0.95 11.85 8.84
CA LEU A 45 0.08 12.85 8.58
C LEU A 45 -0.52 14.19 8.16
N ASP A 46 -1.55 14.16 7.31
CA ASP A 46 -2.28 15.36 6.89
C ASP A 46 -2.99 16.02 8.08
N ALA A 47 -3.63 15.24 8.95
CA ALA A 47 -4.24 15.75 10.18
C ALA A 47 -3.23 16.39 11.15
N HIS A 48 -2.00 15.84 11.24
CA HIS A 48 -0.92 16.45 12.01
C HIS A 48 -0.40 17.74 11.34
N ARG A 49 -0.35 17.79 10.01
CA ARG A 49 0.06 18.99 9.26
C ARG A 49 -0.92 20.15 9.45
N SER A 50 -2.23 19.89 9.47
CA SER A 50 -3.25 20.92 9.70
C SER A 50 -3.25 21.48 11.13
N ASN A 51 -2.77 20.72 12.12
CA ASN A 51 -2.64 21.20 13.50
C ASN A 51 -1.31 21.94 13.78
N GLY A 52 -0.39 21.98 12.81
CA GLY A 52 0.95 22.54 12.94
C GLY A 52 1.21 23.83 12.15
N THR A 53 0.17 24.52 11.68
CA THR A 53 0.35 25.82 11.01
C THR A 53 0.69 26.92 12.00
N TYR A 54 2.00 27.10 12.18
CA TYR A 54 2.69 28.39 12.14
C TYR A 54 2.07 29.52 12.96
N ARG A 55 2.34 29.50 14.27
CA ARG A 55 2.33 30.71 15.09
C ARG A 55 3.57 31.53 14.69
N LYS A 56 3.42 32.46 13.72
CA LYS A 56 4.30 33.63 13.67
C LYS A 56 4.08 34.48 14.91
#